data_AF-A0A7Y2G755-F1
#
_entry.id   AF-A0A7Y2G755-F1
#
_cell.length_a   1.000
_cell.length_b   1.000
_cell.length_c   1.000
_cell.angle_alpha   90.00
_cell.angle_beta   90.00
_cell.angle_gamma   90.00
#
_symmetry.space_group_name_H-M   'P 1'
#
loop_
_entity.id
_entity.type
_entity.pdbx_description
1 polymer ?
#
loop_
_entity_poly.entity_id
_entity_poly.type
_entity_poly.pdbx_seq_one_letter_code
_entity_poly.pdbx_strand_id
1 'polypeptide(L)'
;VTVLGDEVLLADGRILERDYIPVRDGDDFLGHLWQYRDVTEARRAEQEVARAERHRRAVLDASLDAIFVLDEEGGIRETNPAASRALGWPQEEIRSRAFAEIVLSADASPGMRRDSARRCDGSVFPCEISVTEIPEEEPRRFVAVIHELGGGLPA
;
A
#
# COMPACT_ATOMS: atom_id res chain seq x y z
N VAL A 1 11.81 3.88 -39.82
CA VAL A 1 11.00 3.65 -38.61
C VAL A 1 11.57 4.52 -37.53
N THR A 2 10.78 5.45 -36.97
CA THR A 2 11.19 6.22 -35.79
C THR A 2 11.11 5.29 -34.59
N VAL A 3 12.21 5.14 -33.86
CA VAL A 3 12.26 4.41 -32.59
C VAL A 3 12.40 5.46 -31.52
N LEU A 4 11.44 5.56 -30.60
CA LEU A 4 11.50 6.50 -29.49
C LEU A 4 11.39 5.73 -28.18
N GLY A 5 12.20 6.09 -27.19
CA GLY A 5 12.15 5.55 -25.84
C GLY A 5 12.60 4.09 -25.73
N ASP A 6 13.42 3.60 -26.66
CA ASP A 6 13.92 2.22 -26.59
C ASP A 6 15.01 2.12 -25.52
N GLU A 7 14.90 1.15 -24.62
CA GLU A 7 15.85 1.00 -23.52
C GLU A 7 16.90 -0.07 -23.81
N VAL A 8 18.15 0.28 -23.56
CA VAL A 8 19.30 -0.59 -23.76
C VAL A 8 20.03 -0.74 -22.44
N LEU A 9 20.09 -1.97 -21.94
CA LEU A 9 20.95 -2.34 -20.82
C LEU A 9 22.38 -2.58 -21.33
N LEU A 10 23.31 -1.77 -20.84
CA LEU A 10 24.73 -1.91 -21.13
C LEU A 10 25.37 -2.99 -20.25
N ALA A 11 26.51 -3.55 -20.68
CA ALA A 11 27.24 -4.58 -19.96
C ALA A 11 27.75 -4.12 -18.58
N ASP A 12 27.92 -2.81 -18.37
CA ASP A 12 28.29 -2.20 -17.08
C ASP A 12 27.07 -1.95 -16.15
N GLY A 13 25.87 -2.33 -16.58
CA GLY A 13 24.63 -2.22 -15.80
C GLY A 13 23.95 -0.85 -15.89
N ARG A 14 24.39 0.05 -16.77
CA ARG A 14 23.66 1.28 -17.10
C ARG A 14 22.50 1.00 -18.05
N ILE A 15 21.44 1.80 -17.93
CA ILE A 15 20.27 1.77 -18.79
C ILE A 15 20.26 3.06 -19.60
N LEU A 16 20.38 2.93 -20.92
CA LEU A 16 20.27 4.06 -21.85
C LEU A 16 18.93 4.00 -22.56
N GLU A 17 18.18 5.08 -22.49
CA GLU A 17 17.06 5.35 -23.39
C GLU A 17 17.62 5.92 -24.70
N ARG A 18 17.20 5.37 -25.85
CA ARG A 18 17.65 5.83 -27.16
C ARG A 18 16.50 6.19 -28.08
N ASP A 19 16.71 7.27 -28.81
CA ASP A 19 15.81 7.76 -29.84
C ASP A 19 16.53 7.73 -31.20
N TYR A 20 15.85 7.19 -32.21
CA TYR A 20 16.21 7.29 -33.62
C TYR A 20 15.36 8.35 -34.28
N ILE A 21 16.01 9.45 -34.68
CA ILE A 21 15.36 10.59 -35.31
C ILE A 21 15.88 10.70 -36.75
N PRO A 22 15.09 10.35 -37.77
CA PRO A 22 15.49 10.55 -39.16
C PRO A 22 15.46 12.04 -39.52
N VAL A 23 16.52 12.52 -40.17
CA VAL A 23 16.62 13.89 -40.71
C VAL A 23 16.31 13.83 -42.21
N ARG A 24 15.33 14.63 -42.64
CA ARG A 24 14.85 14.69 -44.03
C ARG A 24 14.64 16.14 -44.46
N ASP A 25 14.79 16.41 -45.74
CA ASP A 25 14.35 17.64 -46.40
C ASP A 25 13.39 17.27 -47.52
N GLY A 26 12.09 17.55 -47.34
CA GLY A 26 11.04 16.99 -48.19
C GLY A 26 11.06 15.45 -48.18
N ASP A 27 11.13 14.85 -49.38
CA ASP A 27 11.23 13.40 -49.57
C ASP A 27 12.68 12.88 -49.49
N ASP A 28 13.68 13.77 -49.48
CA ASP A 28 15.09 13.40 -49.47
C ASP A 28 15.57 13.04 -48.06
N PHE A 29 16.15 11.84 -47.93
CA PHE A 29 16.78 11.39 -46.70
C PHE A 29 18.18 11.99 -46.56
N LEU A 30 18.36 12.83 -45.54
CA LEU A 30 19.63 13.52 -45.29
C LEU A 30 20.50 12.81 -44.25
N GLY A 31 19.90 12.01 -43.36
CA GLY A 31 20.63 11.26 -42.35
C GLY A 31 19.78 10.87 -41.16
N HIS A 32 20.45 10.55 -40.05
CA HIS A 32 19.78 10.23 -38.80
C HIS A 32 20.57 10.75 -37.61
N LEU A 33 19.85 11.08 -36.54
CA LEU A 33 20.40 11.39 -35.23
C LEU A 33 20.03 10.26 -34.28
N TRP A 34 21.03 9.75 -33.57
CA TRP A 34 20.81 8.98 -32.36
C TRP A 34 20.96 9.89 -31.16
N GLN A 35 19.92 9.93 -30.32
CA GLN A 35 20.01 10.54 -29.01
C GLN A 35 20.03 9.42 -27.97
N TYR A 36 20.91 9.55 -26.98
CA TYR A 36 20.98 8.64 -25.84
C TYR A 36 20.81 9.45 -24.56
N ARG A 37 19.97 8.96 -23.65
CA ARG A 37 19.80 9.50 -22.31
C ARG A 37 20.11 8.40 -21.32
N ASP A 38 21.00 8.68 -20.38
CA ASP A 38 21.20 7.78 -19.24
C ASP A 38 20.00 7.91 -18.30
N VAL A 39 19.24 6.83 -18.18
CA VAL A 39 18.05 6.74 -17.32
C VAL A 39 18.27 5.76 -16.16
N THR A 40 19.52 5.35 -15.92
CA THR A 40 19.88 4.35 -14.91
C THR A 40 19.37 4.73 -13.53
N GLU A 41 19.61 5.97 -13.09
CA GLU A 41 19.20 6.43 -11.77
C GLU A 41 17.68 6.47 -11.63
N ALA A 42 16.98 6.98 -12.64
CA ALA A 42 15.52 7.04 -12.66
C ALA A 42 14.90 5.64 -12.56
N ARG A 43 15.37 4.68 -13.37
CA ARG A 43 14.88 3.30 -13.35
C ARG A 43 15.21 2.57 -12.05
N ARG A 44 16.38 2.80 -11.46
CA ARG A 44 16.73 2.24 -10.15
C ARG A 44 15.83 2.80 -9.06
N ALA A 45 15.58 4.12 -9.05
CA ALA A 45 14.68 4.74 -8.08
C ALA A 45 13.25 4.19 -8.20
N GLU A 46 12.71 4.06 -9.41
CA GLU A 46 11.40 3.45 -9.67
C GLU A 46 11.33 2.00 -9.17
N GLN A 47 12.38 1.21 -9.43
CA GLN A 47 12.45 -0.19 -8.99
C GLN A 47 12.52 -0.32 -7.47
N GLU A 48 13.30 0.54 -6.81
CA GLU A 48 13.40 0.55 -5.34
C GLU A 48 12.07 0.95 -4.70
N VAL A 49 11.37 1.97 -5.22
CA VAL A 49 10.03 2.34 -4.75
C VAL A 49 9.06 1.17 -4.95
N ALA A 50 9.05 0.54 -6.13
CA ALA A 50 8.16 -0.59 -6.41
C ALA A 50 8.50 -1.81 -5.53
N ARG A 51 9.78 -2.03 -5.22
CA ARG A 51 10.23 -3.10 -4.33
C ARG A 51 9.81 -2.83 -2.88
N ALA A 52 9.98 -1.60 -2.40
CA ALA A 52 9.56 -1.19 -1.07
C ALA A 52 8.04 -1.36 -0.90
N GLU A 53 7.23 -0.94 -1.88
CA GLU A 53 5.78 -1.07 -1.82
C GLU A 53 5.33 -2.55 -1.84
N ARG A 54 5.94 -3.39 -2.69
CA ARG A 54 5.66 -4.84 -2.68
C ARG A 54 6.01 -5.49 -1.34
N HIS A 55 7.15 -5.11 -0.76
CA HIS A 55 7.56 -5.62 0.53
C HIS A 55 6.60 -5.18 1.64
N ARG A 56 6.22 -3.90 1.68
CA ARG A 56 5.23 -3.36 2.63
C ARG A 56 3.91 -4.11 2.56
N ARG A 57 3.36 -4.32 1.35
CA ARG A 57 2.13 -5.10 1.16
C ARG A 57 2.27 -6.54 1.65
N ALA A 58 3.36 -7.22 1.29
CA ALA A 58 3.59 -8.59 1.71
C ALA A 58 3.64 -8.73 3.24
N VAL A 59 4.24 -7.76 3.95
CA VAL A 59 4.26 -7.73 5.42
C VAL A 59 2.86 -7.54 6.00
N LEU A 60 2.09 -6.59 5.48
CA LEU A 60 0.71 -6.34 5.94
C LEU A 60 -0.22 -7.54 5.68
N ASP A 61 -0.07 -8.19 4.53
CA ASP A 61 -0.88 -9.35 4.12
C ASP A 61 -0.59 -10.60 4.95
N ALA A 62 0.67 -10.76 5.37
CA ALA A 62 1.12 -11.88 6.20
C ALA A 62 0.76 -11.72 7.69
N SER A 63 0.35 -10.53 8.14
CA SER A 63 -0.07 -10.30 9.52
C SER A 63 -1.29 -11.17 9.88
N LEU A 64 -1.31 -11.65 11.13
CA LEU A 64 -2.46 -12.33 11.72
C LEU A 64 -3.43 -11.34 12.36
N ASP A 65 -2.91 -10.21 12.85
CA ASP A 65 -3.71 -9.16 13.46
C ASP A 65 -4.36 -8.29 12.39
N ALA A 66 -5.58 -7.86 12.70
CA ALA A 66 -6.34 -6.95 11.87
C ALA A 66 -5.76 -5.55 11.98
N ILE A 67 -5.30 -5.00 10.86
CA ILE A 67 -4.67 -3.69 10.79
C ILE A 67 -5.59 -2.75 10.02
N PHE A 68 -5.74 -1.53 10.52
CA PHE A 68 -6.52 -0.46 9.93
C PHE A 68 -5.70 0.82 9.90
N VAL A 69 -5.80 1.57 8.81
CA VAL A 69 -5.35 2.97 8.75
C VAL A 69 -6.58 3.86 8.84
N LEU A 70 -6.59 4.74 9.84
CA LEU A 70 -7.69 5.63 10.17
C LEU A 70 -7.31 7.07 9.82
N ASP A 71 -8.29 7.86 9.38
CA ASP A 71 -8.17 9.32 9.35
C ASP A 71 -8.45 9.97 10.72
N GLU A 72 -8.41 11.30 10.78
CA GLU A 72 -8.65 12.08 12.00
C GLU A 72 -10.08 11.92 12.56
N GLU A 73 -11.04 11.55 11.72
CA GLU A 73 -12.43 11.30 12.10
C GLU A 73 -12.72 9.83 12.45
N GLY A 74 -11.72 8.94 12.39
CA GLY A 74 -11.87 7.51 12.63
C GLY A 74 -12.48 6.73 11.46
N GLY A 75 -12.50 7.32 10.27
CA GLY A 75 -12.84 6.68 9.00
C GLY A 75 -11.72 5.77 8.52
N ILE A 76 -12.08 4.57 8.03
CA ILE A 76 -11.12 3.54 7.62
C ILE A 76 -10.64 3.81 6.19
N ARG A 77 -9.36 4.12 6.03
CA ARG A 77 -8.71 4.38 4.74
C ARG A 77 -8.09 3.13 4.13
N GLU A 78 -7.43 2.33 4.95
CA GLU A 78 -6.81 1.07 4.52
C GLU A 78 -7.05 -0.01 5.55
N THR A 79 -6.99 -1.26 5.09
CA THR A 79 -7.01 -2.43 5.96
C THR A 79 -6.27 -3.59 5.31
N ASN A 80 -5.86 -4.58 6.10
CA ASN A 80 -5.20 -5.78 5.60
C ASN A 80 -6.18 -6.98 5.47
N PRO A 81 -5.80 -8.06 4.77
CA PRO A 81 -6.62 -9.27 4.66
C PRO A 81 -6.99 -9.92 6.01
N ALA A 82 -6.17 -9.71 7.05
CA ALA A 82 -6.47 -10.23 8.39
C ALA A 82 -7.73 -9.61 9.00
N ALA A 83 -8.00 -8.33 8.73
CA ALA A 83 -9.22 -7.68 9.17
C ALA A 83 -10.48 -8.35 8.60
N SER A 84 -10.45 -8.74 7.32
CA SER A 84 -11.55 -9.50 6.73
C SER A 84 -11.74 -10.87 7.36
N ARG A 85 -10.65 -11.57 7.71
CA ARG A 85 -10.72 -12.85 8.43
C ARG A 85 -11.27 -12.67 9.85
N ALA A 86 -10.86 -11.62 10.54
CA ALA A 86 -11.25 -11.33 11.92
C ALA A 86 -12.68 -10.80 12.03
N LEU A 87 -13.17 -10.03 11.06
CA LEU A 87 -14.49 -9.40 11.13
C LEU A 87 -15.54 -10.09 10.26
N GLY A 88 -15.12 -10.90 9.29
CA GLY A 88 -16.02 -11.60 8.36
C GLY A 88 -16.60 -10.70 7.25
N TRP A 89 -16.15 -9.44 7.13
CA TRP A 89 -16.52 -8.54 6.04
C TRP A 89 -15.44 -8.49 4.95
N PRO A 90 -15.81 -8.32 3.66
CA PRO A 90 -14.89 -7.90 2.62
C PRO A 90 -14.19 -6.58 2.97
N GLN A 91 -12.94 -6.38 2.54
CA GLN A 91 -12.19 -5.16 2.87
C GLN A 91 -12.89 -3.89 2.39
N GLU A 92 -13.56 -3.96 1.24
CA GLU A 92 -14.32 -2.85 0.65
C GLU A 92 -15.50 -2.43 1.54
N GLU A 93 -16.17 -3.40 2.17
CA GLU A 93 -17.23 -3.13 3.13
C GLU A 93 -16.67 -2.57 4.44
N ILE A 94 -15.53 -3.11 4.90
CA ILE A 94 -14.82 -2.59 6.09
C ILE A 94 -14.47 -1.11 5.90
N ARG A 95 -13.90 -0.74 4.74
CA ARG A 95 -13.53 0.66 4.43
C ARG A 95 -14.72 1.61 4.35
N SER A 96 -15.92 1.08 4.19
CA SER A 96 -17.16 1.89 4.12
C SER A 96 -17.79 2.09 5.51
N ARG A 97 -17.20 1.54 6.56
CA ARG A 97 -17.67 1.64 7.96
C ARG A 97 -16.80 2.60 8.75
N ALA A 98 -17.38 3.21 9.78
CA ALA A 98 -16.58 3.89 10.79
C ALA A 98 -15.89 2.86 11.71
N PHE A 99 -14.68 3.16 12.19
CA PHE A 99 -13.98 2.27 13.12
C PHE A 99 -14.79 2.02 14.42
N ALA A 100 -15.57 3.02 14.86
CA ALA A 100 -16.49 2.91 15.98
C ALA A 100 -17.70 1.97 15.75
N GLU A 101 -17.99 1.56 14.52
CA GLU A 101 -19.00 0.52 14.24
C GLU A 101 -18.45 -0.89 14.49
N ILE A 102 -17.13 -1.05 14.35
CA ILE A 102 -16.43 -2.33 14.52
C ILE A 102 -16.17 -2.58 16.01
N VAL A 103 -15.75 -1.53 16.72
CA VAL A 103 -15.24 -1.59 18.09
C VAL A 103 -16.22 -0.95 19.06
N LEU A 104 -16.52 -1.61 20.18
CA LEU A 104 -17.61 -1.19 21.08
C LEU A 104 -17.32 0.09 21.88
N SER A 105 -16.08 0.42 22.24
CA SER A 105 -15.81 1.60 23.08
C SER A 105 -15.79 2.94 22.33
N ALA A 106 -15.97 2.96 21.01
CA ALA A 106 -15.91 4.15 20.13
C ALA A 106 -14.65 5.05 20.27
N ASP A 107 -13.63 4.62 21.01
CA ASP A 107 -12.48 5.44 21.36
C ASP A 107 -11.29 5.18 20.42
N ALA A 108 -11.04 6.08 19.49
CA ALA A 108 -9.89 6.01 18.59
C ALA A 108 -8.64 6.73 19.14
N SER A 109 -8.61 7.11 20.42
CA SER A 109 -7.47 7.80 21.01
C SER A 109 -6.21 6.92 21.00
N PRO A 110 -5.02 7.50 20.74
CA PRO A 110 -3.76 6.77 20.81
C PRO A 110 -3.56 6.07 22.16
N GLY A 111 -3.03 4.86 22.11
CA GLY A 111 -2.80 4.02 23.28
C GLY A 111 -3.24 2.59 23.06
N MET A 112 -2.98 1.75 24.07
CA MET A 112 -3.35 0.35 24.07
C MET A 112 -4.45 0.11 25.10
N ARG A 113 -5.49 -0.63 24.71
CA ARG A 113 -6.67 -0.89 25.54
C ARG A 113 -7.29 -2.23 25.19
N ARG A 114 -8.00 -2.82 26.15
CA ARG A 114 -8.87 -3.98 25.89
C ARG A 114 -10.27 -3.52 25.57
N ASP A 115 -10.90 -4.20 24.63
CA ASP A 115 -12.26 -3.92 24.20
C ASP A 115 -12.90 -5.19 23.62
N SER A 116 -13.97 -5.02 22.89
CA SER A 116 -14.61 -6.04 22.10
C SER A 116 -14.91 -5.50 20.71
N ALA A 117 -14.81 -6.39 19.71
CA ALA A 117 -15.11 -6.09 18.33
C ALA A 117 -16.25 -6.97 17.82
N ARG A 118 -17.03 -6.46 16.87
CA ARG A 118 -18.20 -7.13 16.31
C ARG A 118 -17.92 -7.65 14.90
N ARG A 119 -18.30 -8.90 14.65
CA ARG A 119 -18.24 -9.54 13.33
C ARG A 119 -19.49 -9.23 12.50
N CYS A 120 -19.45 -9.58 11.22
CA CYS A 120 -20.55 -9.41 10.27
C CYS A 120 -21.84 -10.17 10.65
N ASP A 121 -21.70 -11.30 11.33
CA ASP A 121 -22.80 -12.12 11.85
C ASP A 121 -23.38 -11.61 13.18
N GLY A 122 -22.81 -10.51 13.71
CA GLY A 122 -23.20 -9.91 14.98
C GLY A 122 -22.53 -10.52 16.22
N SER A 123 -21.73 -11.58 16.08
CA SER A 123 -20.94 -12.12 17.19
C SER A 123 -19.89 -11.11 17.65
N VAL A 124 -19.55 -11.19 18.93
CA VAL A 124 -18.61 -10.26 19.58
C VAL A 124 -17.47 -11.06 20.18
N PHE A 125 -16.24 -10.61 19.96
CA PHE A 125 -15.03 -11.23 20.52
C PHE A 125 -14.22 -10.21 21.31
N PRO A 126 -13.58 -10.62 22.41
CA PRO A 126 -12.68 -9.76 23.16
C PRO A 126 -11.39 -9.53 22.36
N CYS A 127 -10.89 -8.31 22.38
CA CYS A 127 -9.68 -7.95 21.66
C CYS A 127 -8.84 -6.93 22.44
N GLU A 128 -7.56 -6.91 22.11
CA GLU A 128 -6.67 -5.81 22.45
C GLU A 128 -6.54 -4.91 21.23
N ILE A 129 -6.64 -3.61 21.45
CA ILE A 129 -6.59 -2.58 20.43
C ILE A 129 -5.43 -1.66 20.76
N SER A 130 -4.52 -1.50 19.81
CA SER A 130 -3.45 -0.51 19.86
C SER A 130 -3.67 0.51 18.77
N VAL A 131 -3.81 1.79 19.14
CA VAL A 131 -3.87 2.90 18.19
C VAL A 131 -2.59 3.73 18.31
N THR A 132 -1.93 3.96 17.19
CA THR A 132 -0.68 4.73 17.11
C THR A 132 -0.78 5.75 15.98
N GLU A 133 -0.32 6.97 16.22
CA GLU A 133 -0.24 7.99 15.18
C GLU A 133 0.91 7.68 14.22
N ILE A 134 0.69 7.90 12.92
CA ILE A 134 1.75 7.81 11.92
C ILE A 134 2.52 9.14 11.94
N PRO A 135 3.82 9.12 12.32
CA PRO A 135 4.61 10.34 12.38
C PRO A 135 4.82 10.91 10.98
N GLU A 136 4.87 12.25 10.89
CA GLU A 136 5.22 12.99 9.66
C GLU A 136 4.27 12.74 8.47
N GLU A 137 3.05 12.26 8.71
CA GLU A 137 2.00 12.12 7.69
C GLU A 137 0.99 13.27 7.77
N GLU A 138 0.77 13.96 6.64
CA GLU A 138 -0.27 14.99 6.48
C GLU A 138 -1.27 14.58 5.39
N PRO A 139 -2.59 14.56 5.66
CA PRO A 139 -3.24 14.81 6.96
C PRO A 139 -2.92 13.72 7.99
N ARG A 140 -3.15 13.98 9.30
CA ARG A 140 -2.77 13.03 10.36
C ARG A 140 -3.55 11.73 10.19
N ARG A 141 -2.85 10.62 10.35
CA ARG A 141 -3.44 9.28 10.27
C ARG A 141 -2.99 8.42 11.43
N PHE A 142 -3.80 7.41 11.72
CA PHE A 142 -3.57 6.50 12.83
C PHE A 142 -3.57 5.06 12.32
N VAL A 143 -2.67 4.24 12.84
CA VAL A 143 -2.71 2.79 12.68
C VAL A 143 -3.42 2.21 13.90
N ALA A 144 -4.53 1.52 13.66
CA ALA A 144 -5.17 0.69 14.66
C ALA A 144 -4.87 -0.78 14.37
N VAL A 145 -4.39 -1.49 15.38
CA VAL A 145 -4.17 -2.94 15.34
C VAL A 145 -5.14 -3.58 16.32
N ILE A 146 -5.91 -4.56 15.86
CA ILE A 146 -6.81 -5.37 16.67
C ILE A 146 -6.24 -6.78 16.75
N HIS A 147 -5.88 -7.19 17.96
CA HIS A 147 -5.47 -8.55 18.30
C HIS A 147 -6.64 -9.26 19.01
N GLU A 148 -7.17 -10.33 18.41
CA GLU A 148 -8.22 -11.14 19.05
C GLU A 148 -7.63 -11.91 20.23
N LEU A 149 -8.21 -11.70 21.42
CA LEU A 149 -7.83 -12.45 22.61
C LEU A 149 -8.56 -13.78 22.55
N GLY A 150 -7.83 -14.86 22.28
CA GLY A 150 -8.41 -16.19 22.16
C GLY A 150 -9.28 -16.55 23.37
N GLY A 151 -10.57 -16.82 23.12
CA GLY A 151 -11.33 -17.77 23.93
C GLY A 151 -10.85 -19.16 23.56
N GLY A 152 -10.53 -20.00 24.55
CA GLY A 152 -10.00 -21.35 24.29
C GLY A 152 -10.76 -22.06 23.16
N LEU A 153 -10.02 -22.72 22.27
CA LEU A 153 -10.55 -23.62 21.25
C LEU A 153 -11.77 -24.36 21.80
N PRO A 154 -12.94 -24.36 21.14
CA PRO A 154 -13.97 -25.32 21.50
C PRO A 154 -13.36 -26.71 21.35
N ALA A 155 -13.38 -27.47 22.44
CA ALA A 155 -12.88 -28.83 22.54
C ALA A 155 -13.60 -29.78 21.57
#